data_AF-A0A970ATC1-F1
#
_entry.id   AF-A0A970ATC1-F1
#
_cell.length_a   1.000
_cell.length_b   1.000
_cell.length_c   1.000
_cell.angle_alpha   90.00
_cell.angle_beta   90.00
_cell.angle_gamma   90.00
#
_symmetry.space_group_name_H-M   'P 1'
#
loop_
_entity.id
_entity.type
_entity.pdbx_description
1 polymer ?
#
loop_
_entity_poly.entity_id
_entity_poly.type
_entity_poly.pdbx_seq_one_letter_code
_entity_poly.pdbx_strand_id
1 'polypeptide(L)' 'MLAADPQIAGFQPKGPVRAVVPTIYRMGAVRVPLFSTYAQFGAAAEVALADMKIELMFPADAEAEVALRALGAGDTP' A
#
# COMPACT_ATOMS: atom_id res chain seq x y z
N MET A 1 -0.57 -19.30 1.82
CA MET A 1 -0.42 -18.20 2.80
C MET A 1 0.75 -17.34 2.34
N LEU A 2 0.63 -16.01 2.30
CA LEU A 2 1.66 -15.11 1.75
C LEU A 2 3.03 -15.28 2.44
N ALA A 3 3.04 -15.56 3.74
CA ALA A 3 4.25 -15.82 4.53
C ALA A 3 5.02 -17.11 4.15
N ALA A 4 4.42 -18.02 3.36
CA ALA A 4 5.07 -19.25 2.91
C ALA A 4 5.80 -19.11 1.56
N ASP A 5 5.73 -17.94 0.93
CA ASP A 5 6.38 -17.69 -0.35
C ASP A 5 7.92 -17.54 -0.16
N PRO A 6 8.75 -18.41 -0.77
CA PRO A 6 10.20 -18.37 -0.61
C PRO A 6 10.83 -17.05 -1.07
N GLN A 7 10.21 -16.36 -2.03
CA GLN A 7 10.69 -15.07 -2.53
C GLN A 7 10.45 -13.94 -1.52
N ILE A 8 9.42 -14.07 -0.67
CA ILE A 8 9.11 -13.12 0.40
C ILE A 8 9.98 -13.40 1.62
N ALA A 9 10.08 -14.66 2.04
CA ALA A 9 10.84 -15.06 3.23
C ALA A 9 12.34 -14.71 3.14
N GLY A 10 12.90 -14.66 1.93
CA GLY A 10 14.31 -14.36 1.69
C GLY A 10 14.65 -12.90 1.37
N PHE A 11 13.66 -11.99 1.34
CA PHE A 11 13.92 -10.61 0.95
C PHE A 11 14.72 -9.86 2.02
N GLN A 12 15.94 -9.44 1.69
CA GLN A 12 16.73 -8.51 2.49
C GLN A 12 16.93 -7.18 1.76
N PRO A 13 16.48 -6.04 2.35
CA PRO A 13 16.71 -4.74 1.74
C PRO A 13 18.20 -4.38 1.75
N LYS A 14 18.74 -4.01 0.58
CA LYS A 14 20.17 -3.71 0.37
C LYS A 14 20.61 -2.30 0.82
N GLY A 15 19.79 -1.59 1.59
CA GLY A 15 20.03 -0.21 2.01
C GLY A 15 18.86 0.38 2.79
N PRO A 16 18.94 1.66 3.21
CA PRO A 16 17.84 2.33 3.91
C PRO A 16 16.59 2.33 3.02
N VAL A 17 15.61 1.53 3.42
CA VAL A 17 14.30 1.50 2.78
C VAL A 17 13.55 2.77 3.19
N ARG A 18 12.98 3.47 2.20
CA ARG A 18 12.02 4.54 2.47
C ARG A 18 10.84 3.94 3.25
N ALA A 19 10.14 4.75 4.05
CA ALA A 19 8.94 4.37 4.78
C ALA A 19 7.74 4.14 3.84
N VAL A 20 7.93 3.26 2.86
CA VAL A 20 6.99 2.88 1.81
C VAL A 20 6.86 1.37 1.90
N VAL A 21 5.64 0.89 2.13
CA VAL A 21 5.35 -0.55 2.16
C VAL A 21 4.82 -0.95 0.78
N PRO A 22 5.61 -1.68 -0.04
CA PRO A 22 5.10 -2.23 -1.28
C PRO A 22 4.16 -3.40 -0.97
N THR A 23 2.95 -3.37 -1.53
CA THR A 23 1.92 -4.38 -1.30
C THR A 23 1.35 -4.85 -2.63
N ILE A 24 1.16 -6.15 -2.81
CA ILE A 24 0.54 -6.71 -4.01
C ILE A 24 -0.79 -7.33 -3.62
N TYR A 25 -1.89 -6.71 -4.04
CA TYR A 25 -3.22 -7.29 -3.91
C TYR A 25 -3.54 -8.19 -5.11
N ARG A 26 -4.37 -9.19 -4.88
CA ARG A 26 -4.93 -10.05 -5.93
C ARG A 26 -6.45 -10.00 -5.86
N MET A 27 -7.07 -9.52 -6.94
CA MET A 27 -8.52 -9.43 -7.12
C MET A 27 -8.90 -10.39 -8.24
N GLY A 28 -9.22 -11.64 -7.89
CA GLY A 28 -9.34 -12.71 -8.87
C GLY A 28 -8.04 -12.93 -9.63
N ALA A 29 -8.07 -12.79 -10.95
CA ALA A 29 -6.89 -12.88 -11.82
C ALA A 29 -6.08 -11.57 -11.89
N VAL A 30 -6.62 -10.46 -11.39
CA VAL A 30 -5.98 -9.14 -11.49
C VAL A 30 -4.96 -8.98 -10.37
N ARG A 31 -3.72 -8.64 -10.75
CA ARG A 31 -2.65 -8.29 -9.82
C ARG A 31 -2.56 -6.78 -9.70
N VAL A 32 -2.69 -6.25 -8.49
CA VAL A 32 -2.69 -4.81 -8.22
C VAL A 32 -1.52 -4.48 -7.29
N PRO A 33 -0.31 -4.23 -7.84
CA PRO A 33 0.82 -3.76 -7.05
C PRO A 33 0.64 -2.30 -6.66
N LEU A 34 0.77 -2.01 -5.36
CA LEU A 34 0.63 -0.69 -4.77
C LEU A 34 1.86 -0.37 -3.90
N PHE A 35 2.08 0.91 -3.67
CA PHE A 35 2.96 1.38 -2.61
C PHE A 35 2.18 2.34 -1.71
N SER A 36 2.41 2.27 -0.39
CA SER A 36 1.70 3.12 0.55
C SER A 36 2.56 4.21 1.18
N THR A 37 1.90 5.28 1.62
CA THR A 37 2.48 6.35 2.43
C THR A 37 1.53 6.69 3.58
N TYR A 38 2.05 7.23 4.68
CA TYR A 38 1.22 7.74 5.77
C TYR A 38 1.20 9.27 5.78
N ALA A 39 0.00 9.86 5.74
CA ALA A 39 -0.22 11.25 6.10
C ALA A 39 -0.59 11.32 7.58
N GLN A 40 0.22 12.00 8.38
CA GLN A 40 0.00 12.16 9.83
C GLN A 40 -0.43 13.58 10.15
N PHE A 41 -1.53 13.72 10.87
CA PHE A 41 -2.09 14.98 11.35
C PHE A 41 -2.00 14.99 12.87
N GLY A 42 -1.27 15.97 13.42
CA GLY A 42 -1.14 16.19 14.85
C GLY A 42 -1.19 17.69 15.18
N ALA A 43 -1.60 18.03 16.40
CA ALA A 43 -1.51 19.39 16.93
C ALA A 43 -0.39 19.45 17.99
N ALA A 44 0.47 20.47 17.91
CA ALA A 44 1.67 20.59 18.77
C ALA A 44 1.40 20.71 20.28
N ALA A 45 0.13 20.79 20.71
CA ALA A 45 -0.24 21.14 22.08
C ALA A 45 -0.84 20.00 22.91
N GLU A 46 -1.25 18.87 22.33
CA GLU A 46 -1.95 17.85 23.12
C GLU A 46 -1.34 16.47 22.97
N VAL A 47 -0.48 16.16 23.94
CA VAL A 47 0.22 14.89 24.23
C VAL A 47 -0.73 13.67 24.35
N ALA A 48 -2.05 13.88 24.24
CA ALA A 48 -3.09 12.87 24.44
C ALA A 48 -4.12 12.74 23.29
N LEU A 49 -4.14 13.65 22.29
CA LEU A 49 -4.98 13.43 21.11
C LEU A 49 -4.28 12.45 20.18
N ALA A 50 -4.93 11.31 19.91
CA ALA A 50 -4.40 10.31 18.99
C ALA A 50 -4.06 10.98 17.64
N ASP A 51 -2.78 10.97 17.28
CA ASP A 51 -2.32 11.41 15.96
C ASP A 51 -3.13 10.68 14.89
N MET A 52 -3.91 11.43 14.11
CA MET A 52 -4.67 10.82 13.02
C MET A 52 -3.68 10.48 11.90
N LYS A 53 -3.64 9.20 11.52
CA LYS A 53 -2.84 8.73 10.39
C LYS A 53 -3.75 8.18 9.31
N ILE A 54 -3.56 8.66 8.08
CA ILE A 54 -4.23 8.15 6.89
C ILE A 54 -3.20 7.40 6.06
N GLU A 55 -3.47 6.13 5.78
CA GLU A 55 -2.69 5.36 4.81
C GLU A 55 -3.20 5.62 3.40
N LEU A 56 -2.31 6.09 2.53
CA LEU A 56 -2.58 6.38 1.14
C LEU A 56 -1.92 5.30 0.28
N MET A 57 -2.68 4.63 -0.57
CA MET A 57 -2.19 3.58 -1.46
C MET A 57 -2.16 4.10 -2.91
N PHE A 58 -1.00 4.02 -3.55
CA PHE A 58 -0.80 4.48 -4.93
C PHE A 58 -0.48 3.31 -5.86
N PRO A 59 -0.95 3.33 -7.12
CA PRO A 59 -0.61 2.32 -8.11
C PRO A 59 0.91 2.33 -8.38
N ALA A 60 1.52 1.16 -8.37
CA ALA A 60 2.94 1.00 -8.69
C ALA A 60 3.21 0.85 -10.19
N ASP A 61 2.18 0.59 -11.00
CA ASP A 61 2.23 0.50 -12.46
C ASP A 61 0.91 0.93 -13.12
N ALA A 62 0.91 1.02 -14.46
CA ALA A 62 -0.23 1.47 -15.24
C ALA A 62 -1.43 0.49 -15.20
N GLU A 63 -1.17 -0.81 -15.08
CA GLU A 63 -2.24 -1.82 -14.98
C GLU A 63 -3.00 -1.67 -13.66
N ALA A 64 -2.28 -1.46 -12.56
CA ALA A 64 -2.86 -1.17 -11.24
C ALA A 64 -3.70 0.11 -11.27
N GLU A 65 -3.24 1.16 -11.98
CA GLU A 65 -4.00 2.40 -12.11
C GLU A 65 -5.36 2.18 -12.79
N VAL A 66 -5.37 1.46 -13.91
CA VAL A 66 -6.61 1.13 -14.64
C VAL A 66 -7.55 0.32 -13.75
N ALA A 67 -7.04 -0.67 -13.03
CA ALA A 67 -7.83 -1.50 -12.12
C ALA A 67 -8.47 -0.66 -10.98
N LEU A 68 -7.71 0.25 -10.36
CA LEU A 68 -8.23 1.13 -9.32
C LEU A 68 -9.29 2.12 -9.84
N ARG A 69 -9.12 2.63 -11.06
CA ARG A 69 -10.11 3.52 -11.70
C ARG A 69 -11.42 2.80 -11.99
N ALA A 70 -11.37 1.56 -12.49
CA ALA A 70 -12.55 0.73 -12.70
C ALA A 70 -13.29 0.50 -11.37
N LEU A 71 -12.55 0.16 -10.31
CA LEU A 71 -13.14 -0.04 -8.99
C LEU A 71 -13.84 1.21 -8.45
N GLY A 72 -13.23 2.39 -8.62
CA GLY A 72 -13.82 3.67 -8.23
C GLY A 72 -15.06 4.06 -9.04
N ALA A 73 -15.18 3.58 -10.28
CA ALA A 73 -16.37 3.74 -11.11
C ALA A 73 -17.50 2.76 -10.76
N GLY A 74 -17.24 1.78 -9.89
CA GLY A 74 -18.18 0.69 -9.55
C GLY A 74 -18.13 -0.49 -10.52
N ASP A 75 -17.23 -0.45 -11.50
CA ASP A 75 -17.01 -1.54 -12.44
C ASP A 75 -16.08 -2.57 -11.77
N THR A 76 -16.65 -3.65 -11.27
CA THR A 76 -15.86 -4.75 -10.72
C THR A 76 -15.46 -5.68 -11.87
N PRO A 77 -14.16 -5.93 -12.10
CA PRO A 77 -13.72 -6.91 -13.11
C PRO A 77 -14.03 -8.36 -12.70
#